data_AF-M5TRY9-F1
#
_entry.id   AF-M5TRY9-F1
#
_cell.length_a   1.000
_cell.length_b   1.000
_cell.length_c   1.000
_cell.angle_alpha   90.00
_cell.angle_beta   90.00
_cell.angle_gamma   90.00
#
_symmetry.space_group_name_H-M   'P 1'
#
loop_
_entity.id
_entity.type
_entity.pdbx_description
1 polymer ?
#
loop_
_entity_poly.entity_id
_entity_poly.type
_entity_poly.pdbx_seq_one_letter_code
_entity_poly.pdbx_strand_id
1 'polypeptide(L)' 'MEQFKGLWRDTKYIWIGFVSLLLAIGVLGAWYYLLLLPCLPVAFVYFAFIRYDEEGNEKGDFT' A
#
# COMPACT_ATOMS: atom_id res chain seq x y z
N MET A 1 -8.78 -4.02 11.27
CA MET A 1 -9.33 -4.72 10.10
C MET A 1 -8.30 -5.74 9.66
N GLU A 2 -8.64 -7.03 9.72
CA GLU A 2 -7.71 -8.09 9.40
C GLU A 2 -7.23 -8.01 7.94
N GLN A 3 -8.05 -7.46 7.03
CA GLN A 3 -7.67 -7.12 5.65
C GLN A 3 -6.39 -6.27 5.56
N PHE A 4 -6.27 -5.24 6.41
CA PHE A 4 -5.09 -4.36 6.43
C PHE A 4 -3.86 -5.10 6.94
N LYS A 5 -4.05 -6.00 7.90
CA LYS A 5 -2.95 -6.82 8.43
C LYS A 5 -2.51 -7.86 7.40
N GLY A 6 -3.44 -8.48 6.69
CA GLY A 6 -3.17 -9.40 5.58
C GLY A 6 -2.35 -8.71 4.49
N LEU A 7 -2.83 -7.57 3.98
CA LEU A 7 -2.11 -6.79 2.98
C LEU A 7 -0.72 -6.36 3.47
N TRP A 8 -0.63 -5.85 4.70
CA TRP A 8 0.65 -5.42 5.27
C TRP A 8 1.63 -6.59 5.44
N ARG A 9 1.17 -7.75 5.93
CA ARG A 9 2.00 -8.95 6.10
C ARG A 9 2.69 -9.33 4.79
N ASP A 10 1.94 -9.28 3.69
CA ASP A 10 2.39 -9.80 2.40
C ASP A 10 3.13 -8.74 1.57
N THR A 11 2.80 -7.45 1.73
CA THR A 11 3.31 -6.37 0.85
C THR A 11 4.08 -5.25 1.56
N LYS A 12 4.37 -5.34 2.86
CA LYS A 12 5.08 -4.29 3.65
C LYS A 12 6.33 -3.71 2.97
N TYR A 13 7.15 -4.55 2.35
CA TYR A 13 8.39 -4.10 1.70
C TYR A 13 8.12 -3.26 0.44
N ILE A 14 7.04 -3.52 -0.28
CA ILE A 14 6.62 -2.72 -1.44
C ILE A 14 6.21 -1.32 -0.98
N TRP A 15 5.41 -1.22 0.09
CA TRP A 15 5.00 0.07 0.65
C TRP A 15 6.18 0.87 1.18
N ILE A 16 7.08 0.23 1.93
CA ILE A 16 8.32 0.86 2.40
C ILE A 16 9.16 1.35 1.20
N GLY A 17 9.26 0.55 0.14
CA GLY A 17 9.95 0.94 -1.09
C GLY A 17 9.32 2.15 -1.77
N PHE A 18 8.00 2.18 -1.93
CA PHE A 18 7.27 3.32 -2.52
C PHE A 18 7.47 4.60 -1.71
N VAL A 19 7.30 4.54 -0.39
CA VAL A 19 7.51 5.69 0.49
C VAL A 19 8.95 6.17 0.40
N SER A 20 9.92 5.26 0.47
CA SER A 20 11.34 5.62 0.40
C SER A 20 11.71 6.26 -0.93
N LEU A 21 11.17 5.74 -2.04
CA LEU A 21 11.38 6.30 -3.38
C LEU A 21 10.74 7.68 -3.53
N LEU A 22 9.50 7.86 -3.06
CA LEU A 22 8.83 9.17 -3.08
C LEU A 22 9.57 10.20 -2.24
N LEU A 23 10.09 9.80 -1.08
CA LEU A 23 10.95 10.66 -0.25
C LEU A 23 12.23 11.04 -0.98
N ALA A 24 12.93 10.06 -1.58
CA ALA A 24 14.16 10.32 -2.34
C ALA A 24 13.91 11.28 -3.51
N ILE A 25 12.85 11.08 -4.30
CA ILE A 25 12.47 11.97 -5.41
C ILE A 25 12.04 13.34 -4.89
N GLY A 26 11.31 13.40 -3.78
CA GLY A 26 10.87 14.65 -3.16
C GLY A 26 12.02 15.51 -2.65
N VAL A 27 13.04 14.88 -2.06
CA VAL A 27 14.23 15.55 -1.50
C VAL A 27 15.25 15.90 -2.57
N LEU A 28 15.53 14.99 -3.53
CA LEU A 28 16.57 15.18 -4.55
C LEU A 28 16.06 15.88 -5.81
N GLY A 29 14.77 15.78 -6.10
CA GLY A 29 14.14 16.33 -7.30
C GLY A 29 13.28 17.55 -6.98
N ALA A 30 12.02 17.32 -6.61
CA ALA A 30 11.08 18.40 -6.32
C ALA A 30 10.08 18.01 -5.23
N TRP A 31 9.86 18.93 -4.27
CA TRP A 31 9.05 18.67 -3.10
C TRP A 31 7.59 18.30 -3.40
N TYR A 32 7.02 18.75 -4.53
CA TYR A 32 5.63 18.49 -4.88
C TYR A 32 5.33 17.00 -5.12
N TYR A 33 6.33 16.16 -5.40
CA TYR A 33 6.13 14.70 -5.49
C TYR A 33 5.69 14.09 -4.15
N LEU A 34 6.00 14.73 -3.03
CA LEU A 34 5.55 14.31 -1.70
C LEU A 34 4.02 14.42 -1.54
N LEU A 35 3.34 15.19 -2.40
CA LEU A 35 1.88 15.26 -2.43
C LEU A 35 1.23 13.92 -2.84
N LEU A 36 2.00 12.96 -3.36
CA LEU A 36 1.52 11.60 -3.65
C LEU A 36 1.46 10.69 -2.41
N LEU A 37 2.16 11.03 -1.33
CA LEU A 37 2.12 10.26 -0.08
C LEU A 37 0.70 10.06 0.47
N PRO A 38 -0.19 11.07 0.55
CA PRO A 38 -1.57 10.86 0.99
C PRO A 38 -2.41 10.01 0.04
N CYS A 39 -1.98 9.79 -1.21
CA CYS A 39 -2.68 8.90 -2.14
C CYS A 39 -2.37 7.41 -1.88
N LEU A 40 -1.23 7.09 -1.27
CA LEU A 40 -0.85 5.70 -0.98
C LEU A 40 -1.83 4.98 -0.04
N PRO A 41 -2.33 5.60 1.06
CA PRO A 41 -3.37 5.00 1.88
C PRO A 41 -4.65 4.64 1.11
N VAL A 42 -5.04 5.43 0.11
CA VAL A 42 -6.24 5.14 -0.70
C VAL A 42 -6.06 3.83 -1.47
N ALA A 43 -4.91 3.67 -2.14
CA ALA A 43 -4.58 2.44 -2.84
C ALA A 43 -4.44 1.26 -1.85
N PHE A 44 -3.81 1.47 -0.70
CA PHE A 44 -3.67 0.45 0.34
C PHE A 44 -5.03 -0.08 0.78
N VAL A 45 -5.96 0.82 1.11
CA VAL A 45 -7.32 0.45 1.54
C VAL A 45 -8.04 -0.32 0.43
N TYR A 46 -7.99 0.18 -0.81
CA TYR A 46 -8.59 -0.48 -1.97
C TYR A 46 -8.09 -1.93 -2.14
N PHE A 47 -6.77 -2.13 -2.14
CA PHE A 47 -6.19 -3.46 -2.31
C PHE A 47 -6.48 -4.39 -1.14
N ALA A 48 -6.51 -3.87 0.09
CA ALA A 48 -6.80 -4.68 1.26
C ALA A 48 -8.21 -5.27 1.19
N PHE A 49 -9.20 -4.45 0.82
CA PHE A 49 -10.59 -4.89 0.73
C PHE A 49 -10.88 -5.77 -0.50
N ILE A 50 -10.18 -5.55 -1.61
CA ILE A 50 -10.34 -6.40 -2.79
C ILE A 50 -9.72 -7.77 -2.56
N ARG A 51 -8.49 -7.81 -2.04
CA ARG A 51 -7.68 -9.04 -2.02
C ARG A 51 -7.87 -9.89 -0.77
N TYR A 52 -8.30 -9.32 0.35
CA TYR A 52 -8.41 -10.04 1.61
C TYR A 52 -9.85 -10.11 2.14
N ASP A 53 -10.20 -11.25 2.73
CA ASP A 53 -11.48 -11.48 3.39
C ASP A 53 -11.53 -10.86 4.81
N GLU A 54 -12.63 -11.08 5.53
CA GLU A 54 -12.83 -10.54 6.88
C GLU A 54 -11.83 -11.06 7.91
N GLU A 55 -11.22 -12.22 7.65
CA GLU A 55 -10.19 -12.84 8.49
C GLU A 55 -8.77 -12.42 8.10
N GLY A 56 -8.61 -11.63 7.02
CA GLY A 56 -7.31 -11.20 6.52
C GLY A 56 -6.57 -12.28 5.73
N ASN A 57 -7.28 -13.31 5.27
CA ASN A 57 -6.77 -14.31 4.34
C ASN A 57 -6.97 -13.84 2.90
N GLU A 58 -6.13 -14.32 1.97
CA GLU A 58 -6.31 -14.00 0.55
C GLU A 58 -7.64 -14.60 0.07
N LYS A 59 -8.46 -13.78 -0.59
CA LYS A 59 -9.63 -14.30 -1.30
C LYS A 59 -9.14 -15.24 -2.39
N GLY A 60 -9.67 -16.46 -2.40
CA GLY A 60 -9.38 -17.40 -3.48
C GLY A 60 -9.72 -16.78 -4.83
N ASP A 61 -8.85 -16.98 -5.82
CA ASP A 61 -9.12 -16.56 -7.18
C ASP A 61 -10.43 -17.22 -7.61
N PHE A 62 -11.43 -16.42 -7.98
CA PHE A 62 -12.65 -16.95 -8.57
C PHE A 62 -12.23 -17.61 -9.90
N THR A 63 -12.02 -18.93 -9.87
CA THR A 63 -11.78 -19.73 -11.07
C THR A 63 -13.09 -19.91 -11.83
#